data_AF-A0A924LJ40-F1
#
_entry.id   AF-A0A924LJ40-F1
#
_cell.length_a   1.000
_cell.length_b   1.000
_cell.length_c   1.000
_cell.angle_alpha   90.00
_cell.angle_beta   90.00
_cell.angle_gamma   90.00
#
_symmetry.space_group_name_H-M   'P 1'
#
loop_
_entity.id
_entity.type
_entity.pdbx_description
1 polymer ?
#
loop_
_entity_poly.entity_id
_entity_poly.type
_entity_poly.pdbx_seq_one_letter_code
_entity_poly.pdbx_strand_id
1 'polypeptide(L)'
;MIWIAPVLLTALVLVGLLLPLRRRGAEGPPRAAYDQAVYRDQLTELDRDIARGLLAPSEVAGTRLELQRRLLAVENDPASSPPQRVSRSHAVVLAVMVTASAAGVYLTIGAPGLPDMPYASRQAPGGDDPQKLAELADALEARLQGSAGNVEGWMLLGRTAAGLGQWPRATNAYLQAMLRGAPGAAPIAAYGEALAMQAQGVVTPAARQAFVTALATEPGFPIARYYLALADAQAGDAKAAIAGWLALAAELPESAEARGVLAQRIAETAAAAKLPVPKLPPGAK
;
A
#
# COMPACT_ATOMS: atom_id res chain seq x y z
N MET A 1 26.18 -8.46 2.16
CA MET A 1 25.93 -9.26 3.39
C MET A 1 24.44 -9.33 3.74
N ILE A 2 23.55 -8.68 2.99
CA ILE A 2 22.11 -8.63 3.30
C ILE A 2 21.42 -9.99 3.17
N TRP A 3 21.86 -10.85 2.24
CA TRP A 3 21.24 -12.15 1.92
C TRP A 3 21.17 -13.14 3.08
N ILE A 4 22.05 -13.00 4.07
CA ILE A 4 22.07 -13.87 5.25
C ILE A 4 20.79 -13.65 6.09
N ALA A 5 20.35 -12.40 6.24
CA ALA A 5 19.18 -12.05 7.05
C ALA A 5 17.84 -12.62 6.51
N PRO A 6 17.45 -12.44 5.24
CA PRO A 6 16.22 -13.02 4.71
C PRO A 6 16.30 -14.55 4.59
N VAL A 7 17.48 -15.13 4.32
CA VAL A 7 17.65 -16.60 4.33
C VAL A 7 17.43 -17.16 5.73
N LEU A 8 18.03 -16.54 6.76
CA LEU A 8 17.81 -16.93 8.16
C LEU A 8 16.36 -16.73 8.60
N LEU A 9 15.72 -15.62 8.20
CA LEU A 9 14.32 -15.35 8.49
C LEU A 9 13.41 -16.42 7.85
N THR A 10 13.65 -16.76 6.58
CA THR A 10 12.89 -17.79 5.87
C THR A 10 13.07 -19.15 6.52
N ALA A 11 14.31 -19.51 6.90
CA ALA A 11 14.59 -20.74 7.62
C ALA A 11 13.89 -20.78 8.99
N LEU A 12 13.89 -19.68 9.75
CA LEU A 12 13.20 -19.55 11.04
C LEU A 12 11.69 -19.78 10.88
N VAL A 13 11.06 -19.17 9.88
CA VAL A 13 9.63 -19.32 9.58
C VAL A 13 9.30 -20.77 9.20
N LEU A 14 10.11 -21.40 8.33
CA LEU A 14 9.95 -22.80 7.96
C LEU A 14 10.09 -23.73 9.16
N VAL A 15 11.07 -23.50 10.04
CA VAL A 15 11.24 -24.27 11.28
C VAL A 15 10.04 -24.08 12.21
N GLY A 16 9.54 -22.84 12.38
CA GLY A 16 8.35 -22.55 13.18
C GLY A 16 7.07 -23.24 12.67
N LEU A 17 6.91 -23.35 11.34
CA LEU A 17 5.79 -24.05 10.72
C LEU A 17 5.91 -25.58 10.77
N LEU A 18 7.14 -26.12 10.69
CA LEU A 18 7.39 -27.56 10.69
C LEU A 18 7.54 -28.16 12.10
N LEU A 19 7.90 -27.37 13.11
CA LEU A 19 7.96 -27.78 14.52
C LEU A 19 6.64 -28.33 15.09
N PRO A 20 5.47 -27.67 14.93
CA PRO A 20 4.20 -28.20 15.41
C PRO A 20 3.78 -29.48 14.68
N LEU A 21 4.20 -29.65 13.42
CA LEU A 21 4.01 -30.91 12.69
C LEU A 21 4.87 -32.03 13.28
N ARG A 22 6.03 -31.72 13.88
CA ARG A 22 6.94 -32.70 14.50
C ARG A 22 6.47 -33.15 15.87
N ARG A 23 5.83 -32.27 16.64
CA ARG A 23 5.15 -32.65 17.88
C ARG A 23 4.09 -33.69 17.52
N ARG A 24 4.25 -34.93 18.01
CA ARG A 24 3.13 -35.87 18.07
C ARG A 24 2.02 -35.09 18.77
N GLY A 25 0.93 -34.82 18.05
CA GLY A 25 -0.26 -34.30 18.71
C GLY A 25 -0.50 -35.21 19.91
N ALA A 26 -0.50 -34.63 21.10
CA ALA A 26 -1.23 -35.22 22.20
C ALA A 26 -2.68 -35.19 21.74
N GLU A 27 -3.07 -36.20 20.96
CA GLU A 27 -4.46 -36.50 20.71
C GLU A 27 -5.03 -36.71 22.09
N GLY A 28 -5.95 -35.82 22.51
CA GLY A 28 -6.86 -36.18 23.59
C GLY A 28 -7.49 -37.52 23.22
N PRO A 29 -7.79 -38.38 24.21
CA PRO A 29 -8.33 -39.71 23.94
C PRO A 29 -9.49 -39.60 22.94
N PRO A 30 -9.51 -40.41 21.86
CA PRO A 30 -10.53 -40.32 20.82
C PRO A 30 -11.92 -40.37 21.46
N ARG A 31 -12.89 -39.63 20.91
CA ARG A 31 -14.28 -39.60 21.44
C ARG A 31 -14.83 -41.00 21.72
N ALA A 32 -14.52 -41.97 20.85
CA ALA A 32 -14.85 -43.38 21.04
C ALA A 32 -14.32 -43.98 22.36
N ALA A 33 -13.12 -43.62 22.81
CA ALA A 33 -12.56 -44.07 24.09
C ALA A 33 -13.28 -43.45 25.30
N TYR A 34 -13.77 -42.22 25.16
CA TYR A 34 -14.61 -41.57 26.19
C TYR A 34 -15.99 -42.23 26.27
N ASP A 35 -16.65 -42.41 25.11
CA ASP A 35 -17.96 -43.04 25.03
C ASP A 35 -17.91 -44.50 25.53
N GLN A 36 -16.85 -45.24 25.22
CA GLN A 36 -16.62 -46.60 25.74
C GLN A 36 -16.50 -46.63 27.27
N ALA A 37 -15.81 -45.64 27.86
CA ALA A 37 -15.68 -45.54 29.32
C ALA A 37 -17.04 -45.26 29.99
N VAL A 38 -17.85 -44.37 29.40
CA VAL A 38 -19.20 -44.06 29.89
C VAL A 38 -20.11 -45.29 29.86
N TYR A 39 -20.13 -46.05 28.76
CA TYR A 39 -20.97 -47.26 28.68
C TYR A 39 -20.53 -48.38 29.64
N ARG A 40 -19.23 -48.49 29.94
CA ARG A 40 -18.73 -49.42 30.97
C ARG A 40 -19.16 -49.00 32.38
N ASP A 41 -19.14 -47.71 32.65
CA ASP A 41 -19.59 -47.17 33.94
C ASP A 41 -21.11 -47.38 34.11
N GLN A 42 -21.90 -47.18 33.05
CA GLN A 42 -23.35 -47.47 33.04
C GLN A 42 -23.68 -48.94 33.30
N LEU A 43 -22.88 -49.89 32.79
CA LEU A 43 -23.04 -51.31 33.13
C LEU A 43 -22.75 -51.59 34.61
N THR A 44 -21.76 -50.90 35.17
CA THR A 44 -21.40 -51.02 36.59
C THR A 44 -22.47 -50.39 37.50
N GLU A 45 -23.06 -49.28 37.07
CA GLU A 45 -24.17 -48.63 37.77
C GLU A 45 -25.44 -49.48 37.71
N LEU A 46 -25.75 -50.09 36.56
CA LEU A 46 -26.83 -51.06 36.43
C LEU A 46 -26.68 -52.24 37.41
N ASP A 47 -25.47 -52.77 37.57
CA ASP A 47 -25.19 -53.84 38.54
C ASP A 47 -25.45 -53.39 40.00
N ARG A 48 -25.16 -52.14 40.34
CA ARG A 48 -25.47 -51.57 41.66
C ARG A 48 -26.98 -51.37 41.86
N ASP A 49 -27.72 -51.01 40.82
CA ASP A 49 -29.18 -50.82 40.90
C ASP A 49 -29.94 -52.14 41.07
N ILE A 50 -29.44 -53.19 40.42
CA ILE A 50 -29.91 -54.57 40.64
C ILE A 50 -29.67 -54.98 42.09
N ALA A 51 -28.45 -54.75 42.62
CA ALA A 51 -28.12 -55.09 43.99
C ALA A 51 -28.95 -54.31 45.03
N ARG A 52 -29.40 -53.10 44.68
CA ARG A 52 -30.29 -52.26 45.50
C ARG A 52 -31.77 -52.62 45.37
N GLY A 53 -32.14 -53.54 44.47
CA GLY A 53 -33.53 -53.95 44.24
C GLY A 53 -34.40 -52.87 43.59
N LEU A 54 -33.79 -51.88 42.92
CA LEU A 54 -34.48 -50.72 42.34
C LEU A 54 -35.08 -51.01 40.95
N LEU A 55 -34.75 -52.16 40.35
CA LEU A 55 -35.16 -52.55 39.00
C LEU A 55 -35.93 -53.87 39.00
N ALA A 56 -37.00 -53.94 38.20
CA ALA A 56 -37.75 -55.16 38.03
C ALA A 56 -36.93 -56.22 37.27
N PRO A 57 -36.96 -57.51 37.64
CA PRO A 57 -36.17 -58.56 36.99
C PRO A 57 -36.40 -58.69 35.47
N SER A 58 -37.59 -58.30 35.00
CA SER A 58 -37.97 -58.28 33.58
C SER A 58 -37.28 -57.19 32.77
N GLU A 59 -36.85 -56.09 33.40
CA GLU A 59 -36.27 -54.92 32.72
C GLU A 59 -34.74 -55.04 32.60
N VAL A 60 -34.10 -55.72 33.56
CA VAL A 60 -32.64 -55.88 33.66
C VAL A 60 -32.03 -56.50 32.40
N ALA A 61 -32.62 -57.58 31.89
CA ALA A 61 -32.07 -58.30 30.74
C ALA A 61 -32.10 -57.45 29.46
N GLY A 62 -33.17 -56.66 29.27
CA GLY A 62 -33.33 -55.76 28.12
C GLY A 62 -32.33 -54.60 28.15
N THR A 63 -32.22 -53.92 29.29
CA THR A 63 -31.29 -52.79 29.46
C THR A 63 -29.84 -53.23 29.31
N ARG A 64 -29.46 -54.37 29.89
CA ARG A 64 -28.10 -54.91 29.76
C ARG A 64 -27.75 -55.24 28.31
N LEU A 65 -28.67 -55.86 27.58
CA LEU A 65 -28.48 -56.19 26.16
C LEU A 65 -28.33 -54.94 25.30
N GLU A 66 -29.12 -53.90 25.56
CA GLU A 66 -29.05 -52.64 24.83
C GLU A 66 -27.72 -51.90 25.07
N LEU A 67 -27.27 -51.82 26.32
CA LEU A 67 -25.98 -51.21 26.68
C LEU A 67 -24.79 -51.97 26.07
N GLN A 68 -24.82 -53.31 26.09
CA GLN A 68 -23.80 -54.13 25.44
C GLN A 68 -23.79 -53.93 23.92
N ARG A 69 -24.97 -53.85 23.28
CA ARG A 69 -25.08 -53.58 21.84
C ARG A 69 -24.55 -52.20 21.48
N ARG A 70 -24.82 -51.17 22.28
CA ARG A 70 -24.28 -49.81 22.08
C ARG A 70 -22.77 -49.76 22.27
N LEU A 71 -22.25 -50.47 23.27
CA LEU A 71 -20.81 -50.60 23.50
C LEU A 71 -20.09 -51.25 22.29
N LEU A 72 -20.65 -52.35 21.77
CA LEU A 72 -20.13 -53.03 20.58
C LEU A 72 -20.25 -52.18 19.30
N ALA A 73 -21.29 -51.35 19.19
CA ALA A 73 -21.46 -50.46 18.05
C ALA A 73 -20.38 -49.36 18.02
N VAL A 74 -20.01 -48.81 19.18
CA VAL A 74 -18.91 -47.83 19.29
C VAL A 74 -17.56 -48.46 18.97
N GLU A 75 -17.33 -49.70 19.38
CA GLU A 75 -16.09 -50.43 19.08
C GLU A 75 -15.90 -50.73 17.59
N ASN A 76 -17.01 -50.92 16.87
CA ASN A 76 -17.02 -51.23 15.44
C ASN A 76 -17.31 -50.04 14.52
N ASP A 77 -17.46 -48.81 15.04
CA ASP A 77 -17.81 -47.64 14.22
C ASP A 77 -16.59 -47.17 13.39
N PRO A 78 -16.60 -47.30 12.05
CA PRO A 78 -15.52 -46.84 11.19
C PRO A 78 -15.34 -45.31 11.20
N ALA A 79 -16.37 -44.54 11.61
CA ALA A 79 -16.27 -43.09 11.80
C ALA A 79 -15.39 -42.69 13.00
N SER A 80 -14.98 -43.67 13.83
CA SER A 80 -13.95 -43.53 14.87
C SER A 80 -12.53 -43.45 14.33
N SER A 81 -12.33 -43.70 13.02
CA SER A 81 -11.03 -43.58 12.38
C SER A 81 -10.55 -42.13 12.47
N PRO A 82 -9.30 -41.87 12.90
CA PRO A 82 -8.79 -40.50 12.93
C PRO A 82 -8.86 -39.90 11.52
N PRO A 83 -9.19 -38.59 11.38
CA PRO A 83 -9.24 -37.93 10.09
C PRO A 83 -7.91 -38.16 9.34
N GLN A 84 -7.99 -38.43 8.04
CA GLN A 84 -6.84 -38.74 7.20
C GLN A 84 -5.86 -37.57 7.24
N ARG A 85 -4.82 -37.70 8.06
CA ARG A 85 -3.85 -36.63 8.30
C ARG A 85 -3.09 -36.37 7.01
N VAL A 86 -2.98 -35.10 6.59
CA VAL A 86 -2.05 -34.69 5.53
C VAL A 86 -0.67 -35.21 5.91
N SER A 87 -0.14 -36.13 5.10
CA SER A 87 1.13 -36.76 5.43
C SER A 87 2.23 -35.69 5.50
N ARG A 88 3.01 -35.72 6.57
CA ARG A 88 4.09 -34.76 6.85
C ARG A 88 5.04 -34.58 5.65
N SER A 89 5.23 -35.64 4.85
CA SER A 89 6.03 -35.58 3.62
C SER A 89 5.46 -34.58 2.61
N HIS A 90 4.14 -34.51 2.44
CA HIS A 90 3.50 -33.59 1.50
C HIS A 90 3.61 -32.14 1.95
N ALA A 91 3.49 -31.87 3.25
CA ALA A 91 3.68 -30.52 3.80
C ALA A 91 5.12 -30.03 3.61
N VAL A 92 6.11 -30.90 3.82
CA VAL A 92 7.53 -30.58 3.58
C VAL A 92 7.80 -30.37 2.08
N VAL A 93 7.29 -31.25 1.22
CA VAL A 93 7.44 -31.13 -0.24
C VAL A 93 6.84 -29.82 -0.75
N LEU A 94 5.65 -29.45 -0.29
CA LEU A 94 5.00 -28.20 -0.67
C LEU A 94 5.82 -26.98 -0.22
N ALA A 95 6.32 -26.98 1.02
CA ALA A 95 7.14 -25.89 1.53
C ALA A 95 8.42 -25.71 0.71
N VAL A 96 9.12 -26.81 0.40
CA VAL A 96 10.33 -26.79 -0.43
C VAL A 96 10.01 -26.29 -1.85
N MET A 97 8.92 -26.78 -2.46
CA MET A 97 8.52 -26.33 -3.80
C MET A 97 8.23 -24.83 -3.83
N VAL A 98 7.45 -24.31 -2.88
CA VAL A 98 7.12 -22.87 -2.83
C VAL A 98 8.37 -22.01 -2.67
N THR A 99 9.29 -22.39 -1.78
CA THR A 99 10.55 -21.66 -1.59
C THR A 99 11.44 -21.72 -2.84
N ALA A 100 11.55 -22.89 -3.47
CA ALA A 100 12.34 -23.05 -4.70
C ALA A 100 11.74 -22.25 -5.88
N SER A 101 10.42 -22.26 -6.04
CA SER A 101 9.72 -21.47 -7.06
C SER A 101 9.92 -19.96 -6.85
N ALA A 102 9.81 -19.47 -5.61
CA ALA A 102 10.06 -18.07 -5.29
C ALA A 102 11.50 -17.65 -5.62
N ALA A 103 12.49 -18.50 -5.28
CA ALA A 103 13.87 -18.28 -5.66
C ALA A 103 14.05 -18.27 -7.19
N GLY A 104 13.42 -19.20 -7.91
CA GLY A 104 13.46 -19.26 -9.37
C GLY A 104 12.92 -18.00 -10.03
N VAL A 105 11.76 -17.50 -9.59
CA VAL A 105 11.17 -16.24 -10.09
C VAL A 105 12.09 -15.04 -9.81
N TYR A 106 12.70 -14.99 -8.63
CA TYR A 106 13.66 -13.93 -8.31
C TYR A 106 14.92 -14.00 -9.19
N LEU A 107 15.40 -15.19 -9.55
CA LEU A 107 16.55 -15.34 -10.41
C LEU A 107 16.26 -14.99 -11.88
N THR A 108 15.01 -15.08 -12.34
CA THR A 108 14.64 -14.77 -13.74
C THR A 108 14.25 -13.31 -13.95
N ILE A 109 13.53 -12.70 -13.00
CA ILE A 109 13.02 -11.32 -13.12
C ILE A 109 13.79 -10.35 -12.24
N GLY A 110 14.40 -10.83 -11.17
CA GLY A 110 15.18 -10.02 -10.24
C GLY A 110 16.59 -9.73 -10.74
N ALA A 111 17.35 -9.01 -9.91
CA ALA A 111 18.71 -8.60 -10.20
C ALA A 111 19.68 -9.14 -9.13
N PRO A 112 19.91 -10.47 -9.10
CA PRO A 112 20.71 -11.14 -8.06
C PRO A 112 22.18 -10.70 -8.02
N GLY A 113 22.69 -10.13 -9.11
CA GLY A 113 24.05 -9.64 -9.23
C GLY A 113 24.25 -8.20 -8.75
N LEU A 114 23.19 -7.47 -8.37
CA LEU A 114 23.34 -6.11 -7.85
C LEU A 114 23.94 -6.16 -6.44
N PRO A 115 25.06 -5.46 -6.19
CA PRO A 115 25.62 -5.36 -4.85
C PRO A 115 24.69 -4.56 -3.94
N ASP A 116 24.68 -4.91 -2.65
CA ASP A 116 23.95 -4.16 -1.62
C ASP A 116 24.37 -2.68 -1.68
N MET A 117 23.40 -1.76 -1.83
CA MET A 117 23.65 -0.32 -1.73
C MET A 117 23.27 0.16 -0.31
N PRO A 118 24.27 0.48 0.55
CA PRO A 118 24.04 1.10 1.85
C PRO A 118 23.14 2.33 1.73
N TYR A 119 22.39 2.65 2.78
CA TYR A 119 21.55 3.84 2.80
C TYR A 119 22.37 5.12 2.48
N ALA A 120 23.58 5.21 3.03
CA ALA A 120 24.55 6.28 2.75
C ALA A 120 25.04 6.33 1.28
N SER A 121 24.87 5.26 0.50
CA SER A 121 25.16 5.20 -0.95
C SER A 121 23.93 5.49 -1.79
N ARG A 122 22.72 5.36 -1.20
CA ARG A 122 21.43 5.76 -1.77
C ARG A 122 21.14 7.25 -1.57
N GLN A 123 21.69 7.86 -0.52
CA GLN A 123 22.13 9.25 -0.62
C GLN A 123 23.30 9.28 -1.60
N ALA A 124 23.01 9.26 -2.90
CA ALA A 124 24.05 9.54 -3.87
C ALA A 124 24.69 10.89 -3.52
N PRO A 125 26.03 11.02 -3.52
CA PRO A 125 26.68 12.32 -3.68
C PRO A 125 26.48 12.83 -5.13
N GLY A 126 25.21 12.97 -5.51
CA GLY A 126 24.72 13.23 -6.86
C GLY A 126 23.22 13.57 -6.93
N GLY A 127 22.49 13.51 -5.81
CA GLY A 127 21.21 14.25 -5.68
C GLY A 127 21.42 15.75 -5.38
N ASP A 128 22.62 16.11 -4.91
CA ASP A 128 22.98 17.48 -4.48
C ASP A 128 24.00 18.16 -5.41
N ASP A 129 24.31 17.57 -6.57
CA ASP A 129 25.19 18.17 -7.57
C ASP A 129 24.35 18.65 -8.77
N PRO A 130 23.93 19.93 -8.78
CA PRO A 130 23.15 20.50 -9.87
C PRO A 130 23.83 20.33 -11.23
N GLN A 131 25.16 20.23 -11.27
CA GLN A 131 25.93 20.13 -12.50
C GLN A 131 25.77 18.75 -13.15
N LYS A 132 25.87 17.66 -12.37
CA LYS A 132 25.58 16.30 -12.87
C LYS A 132 24.14 16.15 -13.34
N LEU A 133 23.19 16.73 -12.60
CA LEU A 133 21.78 16.71 -13.01
C LEU A 133 21.56 17.50 -14.32
N ALA A 134 22.27 18.60 -14.53
CA ALA A 134 22.25 19.34 -15.79
C ALA A 134 22.82 18.51 -16.95
N GLU A 135 23.95 17.82 -16.74
CA GLU A 135 24.53 16.92 -17.76
C GLU A 135 23.59 15.78 -18.15
N LEU A 136 22.90 15.18 -17.16
CA LEU A 136 21.88 14.16 -17.41
C LEU A 136 20.67 14.72 -18.17
N ALA A 137 20.26 15.97 -17.89
CA ALA A 137 19.22 16.65 -18.63
C ALA A 137 19.64 16.90 -20.10
N ASP A 138 20.91 17.26 -20.35
CA ASP A 138 21.48 17.43 -21.69
C ASP A 138 21.47 16.15 -22.49
N ALA A 139 21.95 15.05 -21.89
CA ALA A 139 21.90 13.73 -22.51
C ALA A 139 20.46 13.27 -22.80
N LEU A 140 19.52 13.55 -21.88
CA LEU A 140 18.10 13.23 -22.07
C LEU A 140 17.52 14.04 -23.24
N GLU A 141 17.73 15.36 -23.27
CA GLU A 141 17.23 16.22 -24.33
C GLU A 141 17.76 15.80 -25.71
N ALA A 142 19.08 15.56 -25.82
CA ALA A 142 19.70 15.11 -27.06
C ALA A 142 19.08 13.81 -27.58
N ARG A 143 18.78 12.87 -26.67
CA ARG A 143 18.08 11.62 -27.03
C ARG A 143 16.65 11.86 -27.47
N LEU A 144 15.94 12.81 -26.86
CA LEU A 144 14.54 13.10 -27.16
C LEU A 144 14.33 13.77 -28.51
N GLN A 145 15.31 14.53 -29.01
CA GLN A 145 15.26 15.14 -30.34
C GLN A 145 15.12 14.10 -31.47
N GLY A 146 15.71 12.91 -31.29
CA GLY A 146 15.61 11.79 -32.24
C GLY A 146 14.39 10.88 -32.03
N SER A 147 13.63 11.04 -30.94
CA SER A 147 12.48 10.17 -30.64
C SER A 147 11.15 10.89 -30.89
N ALA A 148 10.47 10.52 -31.97
CA ALA A 148 9.10 10.95 -32.21
C ALA A 148 8.17 10.36 -31.13
N GLY A 149 7.38 11.21 -30.47
CA GLY A 149 6.30 10.77 -29.57
C GLY A 149 6.66 10.43 -28.10
N ASN A 150 7.90 10.63 -27.63
CA ASN A 150 8.26 10.31 -26.24
C ASN A 150 7.76 11.37 -25.23
N VAL A 151 6.45 11.37 -24.94
CA VAL A 151 5.79 12.29 -24.00
C VAL A 151 6.41 12.22 -22.61
N GLU A 152 6.60 11.01 -22.06
CA GLU A 152 7.11 10.82 -20.70
C GLU A 152 8.52 11.39 -20.54
N GLY A 153 9.35 11.23 -21.57
CA GLY A 153 10.70 11.79 -21.60
C GLY A 153 10.70 13.32 -21.59
N TRP A 154 9.83 13.96 -22.38
CA TRP A 154 9.69 15.42 -22.37
C TRP A 154 9.13 15.93 -21.04
N MET A 155 8.18 15.21 -20.43
CA MET A 155 7.68 15.54 -19.09
C MET A 155 8.77 15.41 -18.02
N LEU A 156 9.61 14.38 -18.10
CA LEU A 156 10.74 14.20 -17.19
C LEU A 156 11.76 15.33 -17.36
N LEU A 157 12.14 15.65 -18.60
CA LEU A 157 13.04 16.77 -18.89
C LEU A 157 12.50 18.08 -18.32
N GLY A 158 11.20 18.34 -18.47
CA GLY A 158 10.55 19.52 -17.92
C GLY A 158 10.68 19.61 -16.40
N ARG A 159 10.40 18.52 -15.68
CA ARG A 159 10.53 18.48 -14.21
C ARG A 159 11.98 18.63 -13.75
N THR A 160 12.92 17.97 -14.42
CA THR A 160 14.35 18.08 -14.10
C THR A 160 14.86 19.50 -14.33
N ALA A 161 14.54 20.10 -15.48
CA ALA A 161 14.91 21.47 -15.78
C ALA A 161 14.29 22.46 -14.79
N ALA A 162 13.02 22.26 -14.40
CA ALA A 162 12.35 23.07 -13.38
C ALA A 162 13.04 22.95 -12.01
N GLY A 163 13.40 21.73 -11.59
CA GLY A 163 14.15 21.50 -10.34
C GLY A 163 15.53 22.18 -10.32
N LEU A 164 16.14 22.36 -11.49
CA LEU A 164 17.42 23.09 -11.66
C LEU A 164 17.25 24.60 -11.83
N GLY A 165 16.01 25.13 -11.79
CA GLY A 165 15.72 26.53 -12.06
C GLY A 165 15.94 26.95 -13.53
N GLN A 166 16.11 25.99 -14.45
CA GLN A 166 16.28 26.22 -15.88
C GLN A 166 14.91 26.43 -16.54
N TRP A 167 14.19 27.48 -16.13
CA TRP A 167 12.80 27.73 -16.54
C TRP A 167 12.58 27.77 -18.05
N PRO A 168 13.43 28.44 -18.87
CA PRO A 168 13.25 28.43 -20.33
C PRO A 168 13.28 27.02 -20.92
N ARG A 169 14.15 26.15 -20.38
CA ARG A 169 14.28 24.75 -20.80
C ARG A 169 13.06 23.93 -20.36
N ALA A 170 12.60 24.13 -19.13
CA ALA A 170 11.40 23.49 -18.61
C ALA A 170 10.16 23.83 -19.45
N THR A 171 9.98 25.13 -19.74
CA THR A 171 8.89 25.64 -20.60
C THR A 171 8.91 24.96 -21.97
N ASN A 172 10.06 24.87 -22.63
CA ASN A 172 10.17 24.19 -23.92
C ASN A 172 9.85 22.69 -23.80
N ALA A 173 10.37 22.01 -22.78
CA ALA A 173 10.13 20.59 -22.59
C ALA A 173 8.64 20.25 -22.37
N TYR A 174 7.92 21.01 -21.54
CA TYR A 174 6.47 20.82 -21.37
C TYR A 174 5.69 21.12 -22.67
N LEU A 175 6.09 22.14 -23.43
CA LEU A 175 5.51 22.41 -24.74
C LEU A 175 5.73 21.23 -25.71
N GLN A 176 6.93 20.66 -25.76
CA GLN A 176 7.24 19.49 -26.58
C GLN A 176 6.42 18.25 -26.17
N ALA A 177 6.16 18.08 -24.87
CA ALA A 177 5.28 17.03 -24.37
C ALA A 177 3.84 17.23 -24.87
N MET A 178 3.30 18.46 -24.75
CA MET A 178 1.95 18.79 -25.23
C MET A 178 1.81 18.60 -26.75
N LEU A 179 2.80 19.04 -27.53
CA LEU A 179 2.81 18.85 -28.99
C LEU A 179 2.83 17.37 -29.41
N ARG A 180 3.28 16.47 -28.52
CA ARG A 180 3.29 15.03 -28.71
C ARG A 180 2.07 14.33 -28.10
N GLY A 181 1.07 15.09 -27.65
CA GLY A 181 -0.19 14.55 -27.14
C GLY A 181 -0.17 14.19 -25.66
N ALA A 182 0.64 14.86 -24.83
CA ALA A 182 0.56 14.70 -23.38
C ALA A 182 -0.87 14.96 -22.87
N PRO A 183 -1.50 13.99 -22.20
CA PRO A 183 -2.89 14.11 -21.77
C PRO A 183 -3.04 14.91 -20.48
N GLY A 184 -4.25 15.43 -20.27
CA GLY A 184 -4.69 16.02 -19.00
C GLY A 184 -4.19 17.43 -18.71
N ALA A 185 -4.53 17.93 -17.54
CA ALA A 185 -4.22 19.29 -17.10
C ALA A 185 -2.77 19.47 -16.63
N ALA A 186 -2.12 18.38 -16.19
CA ALA A 186 -0.77 18.39 -15.63
C ALA A 186 0.31 19.04 -16.54
N PRO A 187 0.49 18.64 -17.82
CA PRO A 187 1.48 19.29 -18.68
C PRO A 187 1.20 20.78 -18.93
N ILE A 188 -0.08 21.16 -19.01
CA ILE A 188 -0.53 22.54 -19.25
C ILE A 188 -0.24 23.41 -18.03
N ALA A 189 -0.57 22.93 -16.84
CA ALA A 189 -0.31 23.63 -15.59
C ALA A 189 1.20 23.76 -15.31
N ALA A 190 1.98 22.70 -15.56
CA ALA A 190 3.43 22.74 -15.39
C ALA A 190 4.10 23.73 -16.37
N TYR A 191 3.58 23.83 -17.59
CA TYR A 191 3.98 24.87 -18.55
C TYR A 191 3.66 26.28 -18.02
N GLY A 192 2.45 26.51 -17.48
CA GLY A 192 2.06 27.78 -16.86
C GLY A 192 2.93 28.15 -15.66
N GLU A 193 3.25 27.19 -14.81
CA GLU A 193 4.15 27.38 -13.67
C GLU A 193 5.56 27.74 -14.12
N ALA A 194 6.12 27.03 -15.11
CA ALA A 194 7.43 27.34 -15.66
C ALA A 194 7.49 28.76 -16.25
N LEU A 195 6.44 29.20 -16.94
CA LEU A 195 6.31 30.58 -17.43
C LEU A 195 6.28 31.61 -16.29
N ALA A 196 5.55 31.33 -15.21
CA ALA A 196 5.49 32.21 -14.05
C ALA A 196 6.85 32.30 -13.34
N MET A 197 7.55 31.17 -13.19
CA MET A 197 8.88 31.13 -12.57
C MET A 197 9.95 31.81 -13.42
N GLN A 198 9.86 31.68 -14.76
CA GLN A 198 10.69 32.44 -15.68
C GLN A 198 10.50 33.95 -15.51
N ALA A 199 9.28 34.38 -15.13
CA ALA A 199 8.94 35.75 -14.79
C ALA A 199 9.07 36.05 -13.28
N GLN A 200 9.94 35.34 -12.56
CA GLN A 200 10.23 35.56 -11.14
C GLN A 200 8.99 35.47 -10.22
N GLY A 201 8.07 34.56 -10.55
CA GLY A 201 6.84 34.31 -9.81
C GLY A 201 5.65 35.18 -10.25
N VAL A 202 5.82 36.07 -11.22
CA VAL A 202 4.71 36.85 -11.80
C VAL A 202 3.88 35.97 -12.74
N VAL A 203 2.58 35.90 -12.50
CA VAL A 203 1.64 35.18 -13.37
C VAL A 203 1.34 36.04 -14.59
N THR A 204 2.17 35.88 -15.61
CA THR A 204 2.02 36.57 -16.90
C THR A 204 0.70 36.22 -17.60
N PRO A 205 0.21 37.01 -18.56
CA PRO A 205 -0.98 36.66 -19.33
C PRO A 205 -0.92 35.26 -19.98
N ALA A 206 0.26 34.86 -20.45
CA ALA A 206 0.48 33.53 -21.02
C ALA A 206 0.38 32.42 -19.95
N ALA A 207 0.99 32.62 -18.78
CA ALA A 207 0.87 31.69 -17.65
C ALA A 207 -0.59 31.57 -17.18
N ARG A 208 -1.30 32.71 -17.04
CA ARG A 208 -2.73 32.75 -16.70
C ARG A 208 -3.56 31.95 -17.70
N GLN A 209 -3.32 32.13 -19.00
CA GLN A 209 -4.03 31.38 -20.04
C GLN A 209 -3.79 29.87 -19.94
N ALA A 210 -2.55 29.45 -19.61
CA ALA A 210 -2.25 28.04 -19.38
C ALA A 210 -3.05 27.49 -18.19
N PHE A 211 -3.12 28.20 -17.07
CA PHE A 211 -3.91 27.76 -15.91
C PHE A 211 -5.42 27.71 -16.19
N VAL A 212 -5.97 28.69 -16.91
CA VAL A 212 -7.37 28.66 -17.36
C VAL A 212 -7.62 27.43 -18.24
N THR A 213 -6.71 27.13 -19.16
CA THR A 213 -6.81 25.96 -20.04
C THR A 213 -6.70 24.64 -19.26
N ALA A 214 -5.83 24.60 -18.24
CA ALA A 214 -5.71 23.46 -17.35
C ALA A 214 -7.02 23.21 -16.59
N LEU A 215 -7.69 24.26 -16.08
CA LEU A 215 -9.00 24.12 -15.43
C LEU A 215 -10.14 23.79 -16.38
N ALA A 216 -10.07 24.23 -17.64
CA ALA A 216 -11.02 23.78 -18.65
C ALA A 216 -10.88 22.27 -18.93
N THR A 217 -9.68 21.72 -18.74
CA THR A 217 -9.39 20.29 -18.90
C THR A 217 -9.77 19.49 -17.64
N GLU A 218 -9.39 20.00 -16.47
CA GLU A 218 -9.69 19.42 -15.16
C GLU A 218 -10.11 20.52 -14.16
N PRO A 219 -11.43 20.77 -13.96
CA PRO A 219 -11.94 21.90 -13.17
C PRO A 219 -11.45 22.00 -11.72
N GLY A 220 -10.96 20.90 -11.15
CA GLY A 220 -10.43 20.84 -9.79
C GLY A 220 -8.91 20.94 -9.68
N PHE A 221 -8.17 21.14 -10.78
CA PHE A 221 -6.71 20.98 -10.77
C PHE A 221 -6.02 21.95 -9.78
N PRO A 222 -5.43 21.46 -8.67
CA PRO A 222 -5.01 22.30 -7.55
C PRO A 222 -4.00 23.39 -7.91
N ILE A 223 -3.00 23.04 -8.74
CA ILE A 223 -1.92 23.95 -9.14
C ILE A 223 -2.50 25.15 -9.89
N ALA A 224 -3.42 24.90 -10.84
CA ALA A 224 -4.01 25.98 -11.62
C ALA A 224 -4.87 26.91 -10.75
N ARG A 225 -5.64 26.36 -9.81
CA ARG A 225 -6.42 27.18 -8.84
C ARG A 225 -5.51 28.03 -7.96
N TYR A 226 -4.40 27.47 -7.47
CA TYR A 226 -3.43 28.19 -6.67
C TYR A 226 -2.84 29.39 -7.44
N TYR A 227 -2.39 29.18 -8.68
CA TYR A 227 -1.77 30.25 -9.47
C TYR A 227 -2.77 31.29 -9.99
N LEU A 228 -4.03 30.93 -10.22
CA LEU A 228 -5.06 31.93 -10.55
C LEU A 228 -5.37 32.84 -9.35
N ALA A 229 -5.46 32.28 -8.14
CA ALA A 229 -5.57 33.09 -6.93
C ALA A 229 -4.32 33.98 -6.70
N LEU A 230 -3.12 33.49 -7.05
CA LEU A 230 -1.92 34.32 -7.05
C LEU A 230 -2.01 35.46 -8.08
N ALA A 231 -2.56 35.20 -9.27
CA ALA A 231 -2.78 36.23 -10.28
C ALA A 231 -3.75 37.31 -9.79
N ASP A 232 -4.82 36.92 -9.09
CA ASP A 232 -5.76 37.87 -8.46
C ASP A 232 -5.05 38.75 -7.41
N ALA A 233 -4.18 38.16 -6.58
CA ALA A 233 -3.38 38.91 -5.61
C ALA A 233 -2.45 39.91 -6.29
N GLN A 234 -1.79 39.49 -7.38
CA GLN A 234 -0.88 40.34 -8.17
C GLN A 234 -1.62 41.46 -8.91
N ALA A 235 -2.89 41.25 -9.25
CA ALA A 235 -3.78 42.27 -9.80
C ALA A 235 -4.36 43.22 -8.74
N GLY A 236 -4.09 42.99 -7.46
CA GLY A 236 -4.60 43.79 -6.33
C GLY A 236 -5.95 43.32 -5.78
N ASP A 237 -6.54 42.25 -6.32
CA ASP A 237 -7.75 41.65 -5.76
C ASP A 237 -7.40 40.65 -4.66
N ALA A 238 -6.96 41.19 -3.53
CA ALA A 238 -6.62 40.41 -2.35
C ALA A 238 -7.80 39.58 -1.81
N LYS A 239 -9.05 40.05 -2.01
CA LYS A 239 -10.24 39.33 -1.53
C LYS A 239 -10.48 38.08 -2.36
N ALA A 240 -10.42 38.18 -3.69
CA ALA A 240 -10.54 37.02 -4.58
C ALA A 240 -9.42 36.01 -4.34
N ALA A 241 -8.18 36.48 -4.22
CA ALA A 241 -7.03 35.62 -3.93
C ALA A 241 -7.20 34.81 -2.63
N ILE A 242 -7.52 35.49 -1.54
CA ILE A 242 -7.75 34.87 -0.22
C ILE A 242 -8.89 33.85 -0.31
N ALA A 243 -10.00 34.20 -0.97
CA ALA A 243 -11.13 33.29 -1.15
C ALA A 243 -10.73 32.03 -1.94
N GLY A 244 -9.94 32.17 -3.01
CA GLY A 244 -9.44 31.06 -3.81
C GLY A 244 -8.55 30.10 -3.02
N TRP A 245 -7.61 30.63 -2.23
CA TRP A 245 -6.74 29.79 -1.39
C TRP A 245 -7.48 29.16 -0.21
N LEU A 246 -8.48 29.83 0.39
CA LEU A 246 -9.32 29.23 1.42
C LEU A 246 -10.14 28.05 0.86
N ALA A 247 -10.72 28.20 -0.34
CA ALA A 247 -11.43 27.11 -1.01
C ALA A 247 -10.51 25.92 -1.29
N LEU A 248 -9.28 26.19 -1.75
CA LEU A 248 -8.28 25.14 -1.96
C LEU A 248 -7.89 24.45 -0.64
N ALA A 249 -7.73 25.22 0.45
CA ALA A 249 -7.39 24.66 1.75
C ALA A 249 -8.50 23.74 2.28
N ALA A 250 -9.77 24.10 2.09
CA ALA A 250 -10.93 23.32 2.55
C ALA A 250 -10.97 21.89 1.96
N GLU A 251 -10.43 21.71 0.76
CA GLU A 251 -10.41 20.42 0.06
C GLU A 251 -9.23 19.54 0.47
N LEU A 252 -8.24 20.09 1.15
CA LEU A 252 -7.06 19.36 1.60
C LEU A 252 -7.30 18.70 2.97
N PRO A 253 -6.77 17.49 3.23
CA PRO A 253 -6.78 16.88 4.55
C PRO A 253 -6.14 17.79 5.59
N GLU A 254 -6.63 17.76 6.84
CA GLU A 254 -6.09 18.64 7.89
C GLU A 254 -4.59 18.49 8.12
N SER A 255 -4.06 17.27 7.94
CA SER A 255 -2.63 16.96 8.08
C SER A 255 -1.77 17.38 6.89
N ALA A 256 -2.36 17.93 5.81
CA ALA A 256 -1.62 18.26 4.61
C ALA A 256 -0.73 19.50 4.83
N GLU A 257 0.59 19.34 4.65
CA GLU A 257 1.57 20.44 4.77
C GLU A 257 1.24 21.65 3.86
N ALA A 258 0.65 21.39 2.69
CA ALA A 258 0.20 22.42 1.76
C ALA A 258 -0.81 23.41 2.39
N ARG A 259 -1.58 23.01 3.41
CA ARG A 259 -2.46 23.92 4.15
C ARG A 259 -1.67 25.00 4.90
N GLY A 260 -0.48 24.66 5.42
CA GLY A 260 0.42 25.63 6.06
C GLY A 260 0.93 26.67 5.06
N VAL A 261 1.30 26.23 3.86
CA VAL A 261 1.74 27.12 2.76
C VAL A 261 0.62 28.07 2.35
N LEU A 262 -0.61 27.56 2.20
CA LEU A 262 -1.78 28.38 1.89
C LEU A 262 -2.10 29.38 3.02
N ALA A 263 -2.00 28.95 4.28
CA ALA A 263 -2.20 29.83 5.42
C ALA A 263 -1.21 31.00 5.44
N GLN A 264 0.05 30.72 5.15
CA GLN A 264 1.08 31.76 5.04
C GLN A 264 0.75 32.75 3.92
N ARG A 265 0.41 32.26 2.71
CA ARG A 265 0.04 33.13 1.58
C ARG A 265 -1.17 33.99 1.88
N ILE A 266 -2.21 33.41 2.48
CA ILE A 266 -3.40 34.14 2.92
C ILE A 266 -3.03 35.26 3.90
N ALA A 267 -2.18 34.96 4.90
CA ALA A 267 -1.76 35.94 5.90
C ALA A 267 -0.93 37.08 5.28
N GLU A 268 0.02 36.77 4.39
CA GLU A 268 0.85 37.74 3.68
C GLU A 268 -0.02 38.68 2.82
N THR A 269 -0.94 38.13 2.03
CA THR A 269 -1.83 38.92 1.18
C THR A 269 -2.83 39.75 1.99
N ALA A 270 -3.38 39.20 3.09
CA ALA A 270 -4.24 39.96 3.99
C ALA A 270 -3.50 41.13 4.64
N ALA A 271 -2.28 40.91 5.12
CA ALA A 271 -1.45 41.96 5.72
C ALA A 271 -1.11 43.06 4.71
N ALA A 272 -0.67 42.70 3.50
CA ALA A 272 -0.37 43.65 2.43
C ALA A 272 -1.60 44.51 2.05
N ALA A 273 -2.78 43.91 2.05
CA ALA A 273 -4.05 44.58 1.77
C ALA A 273 -4.71 45.25 3.00
N LYS A 274 -4.09 45.18 4.18
CA LYS A 274 -4.64 45.66 5.47
C LYS A 274 -6.02 45.06 5.80
N LEU A 275 -6.22 43.80 5.44
CA LEU A 275 -7.41 43.01 5.74
C LEU A 275 -7.18 42.13 6.98
N PRO A 276 -8.24 41.76 7.73
CA PRO A 276 -8.13 40.79 8.80
C PRO A 276 -7.72 39.42 8.24
N VAL A 277 -6.80 38.73 8.92
CA VAL A 277 -6.38 37.38 8.53
C VAL A 277 -7.50 36.38 8.85
N PRO A 278 -8.09 35.72 7.84
CA PRO A 278 -9.14 34.74 8.08
C PRO A 278 -8.55 33.44 8.66
N LYS A 279 -9.35 32.73 9.46
CA LYS A 279 -9.01 31.38 9.91
C LYS A 279 -9.20 30.39 8.76
N LEU A 280 -8.34 29.37 8.69
CA LEU A 280 -8.51 28.31 7.71
C LEU A 280 -9.78 27.50 8.01
N PRO A 281 -10.54 27.10 6.96
CA PRO A 281 -11.66 26.18 7.12
C PRO A 281 -11.15 24.81 7.59
N PRO A 282 -12.00 24.01 8.27
CA PRO A 282 -11.66 22.61 8.57
C PRO A 282 -11.28 21.87 7.29
N GLY A 283 -10.33 20.95 7.39
CA GLY A 283 -9.88 20.17 6.23
C GLY A 283 -10.91 19.12 5.82
N ALA A 284 -10.70 18.55 4.64
CA ALA A 284 -11.40 17.35 4.22
C ALA A 284 -11.11 16.20 5.21
N LYS A 285 -12.13 15.36 5.44
CA LYS A 285 -12.04 14.20 6.35
C LYS A 285 -11.22 13.07 5.76
#